data_AF-A0A1G7X8K4-F1
#
_entry.id   AF-A0A1G7X8K4-F1
#
_cell.length_a   1.000
_cell.length_b   1.000
_cell.length_c   1.000
_cell.angle_alpha   90.00
_cell.angle_beta   90.00
_cell.angle_gamma   90.00
#
_symmetry.space_group_name_H-M   'P 1'
#
loop_
_entity.id
_entity.type
_entity.pdbx_description
1 polymer ?
#
loop_
_entity_poly.entity_id
_entity_poly.type
_entity_poly.pdbx_seq_one_letter_code
_entity_poly.pdbx_strand_id
1 'polypeptide(L)' 'MNGKAREMAELMSVPEMLEALGGDVSRDTFYKWRQTGKGPRCFALPNGELRCRRSDFLDWLDDLYGRAA' A
#
# COMPACT_ATOMS: atom_id res chain seq x y z
N MET A 1 -15.23 -18.55 -12.67
CA MET A 1 -14.29 -18.32 -11.55
C MET A 1 -13.02 -17.68 -12.13
N ASN A 2 -12.91 -16.35 -12.18
CA ASN A 2 -11.69 -15.66 -12.67
C ASN A 2 -11.53 -14.20 -12.19
N GLY A 3 -12.55 -13.62 -11.53
CA GLY A 3 -12.47 -12.26 -10.99
C GLY A 3 -11.51 -12.11 -9.80
N LYS A 4 -11.51 -13.06 -8.86
CA LYS A 4 -10.66 -13.02 -7.67
C LYS A 4 -9.16 -13.03 -7.98
N ALA A 5 -8.72 -13.84 -8.94
CA ALA A 5 -7.31 -13.92 -9.32
C ALA A 5 -6.82 -12.62 -10.00
N ARG A 6 -7.66 -12.01 -10.84
CA ARG A 6 -7.36 -10.71 -11.46
C ARG A 6 -7.36 -9.58 -10.44
N GLU A 7 -8.31 -9.57 -9.51
CA GLU A 7 -8.33 -8.61 -8.41
C GLU A 7 -7.08 -8.74 -7.54
N MET A 8 -6.65 -9.96 -7.22
CA MET A 8 -5.40 -10.21 -6.49
C MET A 8 -4.14 -9.77 -7.25
N ALA A 9 -4.13 -9.79 -8.59
CA ALA A 9 -3.04 -9.25 -9.40
C ALA A 9 -2.93 -7.72 -9.31
N GLU A 10 -3.98 -7.03 -8.85
CA GLU A 10 -3.99 -5.58 -8.61
C GLU A 10 -3.65 -5.21 -7.17
N LEU A 11 -3.42 -6.21 -6.30
CA LEU A 11 -3.06 -6.01 -4.90
C LEU A 11 -1.55 -6.00 -4.71
N MET A 12 -1.05 -4.87 -4.22
CA MET A 12 0.33 -4.71 -3.77
C MET A 12 0.50 -5.25 -2.35
N SER A 13 1.55 -6.03 -2.15
CA SER A 13 2.08 -6.43 -0.85
C SER A 13 2.96 -5.33 -0.25
N VAL A 14 3.30 -5.46 1.04
CA VAL A 14 4.23 -4.52 1.70
C VAL A 14 5.58 -4.42 1.00
N PRO A 15 6.24 -5.53 0.60
CA PRO A 15 7.48 -5.45 -0.17
C PRO A 15 7.33 -4.65 -1.47
N GLU A 16 6.28 -4.89 -2.25
CA GLU A 16 6.04 -4.17 -3.51
C GLU A 16 5.79 -2.67 -3.28
N MET A 17 5.08 -2.32 -2.21
CA MET A 17 4.88 -0.91 -1.84
C MET A 17 6.19 -0.24 -1.42
N LEU A 18 7.05 -0.92 -0.67
CA LEU A 18 8.35 -0.38 -0.28
C LEU A 18 9.28 -0.21 -1.47
N GLU A 19 9.29 -1.16 -2.39
CA GLU A 19 10.03 -1.06 -3.65
C GLU A 19 9.55 0.14 -4.49
N ALA A 20 8.23 0.33 -4.60
CA ALA A 20 7.64 1.47 -5.30
C ALA A 20 7.99 2.82 -4.65
N LEU A 21 8.31 2.84 -3.35
CA LEU A 21 8.79 4.02 -2.61
C LEU A 21 10.30 4.25 -2.73
N GLY A 22 11.01 3.47 -3.55
CA GLY A 22 12.46 3.57 -3.75
C GLY A 22 13.29 2.61 -2.88
N GLY A 23 12.66 1.79 -2.04
CA GLY A 23 13.33 0.74 -1.25
C GLY A 23 14.02 1.21 0.04
N ASP A 24 14.24 2.51 0.23
CA ASP A 24 14.89 3.08 1.44
C ASP A 24 13.96 3.16 2.66
N VAL A 25 12.64 3.06 2.45
CA VAL A 25 11.66 3.08 3.54
C VAL A 25 11.65 1.72 4.23
N SER A 26 11.95 1.72 5.53
CA SER A 26 11.86 0.48 6.32
C SER A 26 10.42 0.03 6.51
N ARG A 27 10.21 -1.30 6.65
CA ARG A 27 8.89 -1.88 6.98
C ARG A 27 8.29 -1.23 8.23
N ASP A 28 9.09 -1.01 9.26
CA ASP A 28 8.64 -0.42 10.53
C ASP A 28 8.14 1.02 10.33
N THR A 29 8.83 1.80 9.49
CA THR A 29 8.39 3.16 9.13
C THR A 29 7.05 3.12 8.41
N PHE A 30 6.89 2.21 7.44
CA PHE A 30 5.64 2.03 6.72
C PHE A 30 4.48 1.62 7.64
N TYR A 31 4.72 0.68 8.57
CA TYR A 31 3.72 0.31 9.57
C TYR A 31 3.37 1.47 10.50
N LYS A 32 4.35 2.27 10.92
CA LYS A 32 4.13 3.47 11.74
C LYS A 32 3.27 4.51 11.01
N TRP A 33 3.50 4.75 9.72
CA TRP A 33 2.65 5.63 8.93
C TRP A 33 1.20 5.14 8.92
N ARG A 34 1.00 3.85 8.68
CA ARG A 34 -0.36 3.27 8.75
C ARG A 34 -1.02 3.40 10.11
N GLN A 35 -0.31 3.10 11.19
CA GLN A 35 -0.84 3.24 12.56
C GLN A 35 -1.20 4.68 12.90
N THR A 36 -0.50 5.65 12.30
CA THR A 36 -0.76 7.10 12.49
C THR A 36 -1.70 7.69 11.44
N GLY A 37 -2.30 6.87 10.56
CA GLY A 37 -3.23 7.31 9.52
C GLY A 37 -2.57 8.08 8.36
N LYS A 38 -1.24 7.97 8.22
CA LYS A 38 -0.42 8.64 7.18
C LYS A 38 0.01 7.70 6.05
N GLY A 39 -0.43 6.46 6.07
CA GLY A 39 -0.13 5.46 5.05
C GLY A 39 -1.31 5.19 4.11
N PRO A 40 -1.08 4.43 3.02
CA PRO A 40 -2.13 4.07 2.07
C PRO A 40 -3.20 3.17 2.71
N ARG A 41 -4.37 3.11 2.08
CA ARG A 41 -5.46 2.22 2.49
C ARG A 41 -5.11 0.77 2.15
N CYS A 42 -4.79 -0.01 3.18
CA CYS A 42 -4.53 -1.44 3.04
C CYS A 42 -5.43 -2.25 3.99
N PHE A 43 -5.68 -3.51 3.63
CA PHE A 43 -6.45 -4.46 4.40
C PHE A 43 -5.61 -5.71 4.72
N ALA A 44 -5.88 -6.32 5.87
CA ALA A 44 -5.23 -7.56 6.26
C ALA A 44 -5.95 -8.76 5.64
N LEU A 45 -5.18 -9.71 5.12
CA LEU A 45 -5.67 -11.02 4.74
C LEU A 45 -5.80 -11.93 5.97
N PRO A 46 -6.54 -13.05 5.89
CA PRO A 46 -6.69 -14.00 7.00
C PRO A 46 -5.37 -14.59 7.51
N ASN A 47 -4.32 -14.60 6.68
CA ASN A 47 -2.97 -15.05 7.05
C ASN A 47 -2.11 -13.95 7.70
N GLY A 48 -2.66 -12.75 7.91
CA GLY A 48 -1.96 -11.59 8.49
C GLY A 48 -1.17 -10.75 7.49
N GLU A 49 -1.09 -11.15 6.22
CA GLU A 49 -0.42 -10.33 5.21
C GLU A 49 -1.25 -9.09 4.88
N LEU A 50 -0.56 -7.97 4.69
CA LEU A 50 -1.20 -6.72 4.32
C LEU A 50 -1.21 -6.55 2.80
N ARG A 51 -2.39 -6.22 2.25
CA ARG A 51 -2.59 -5.92 0.83
C ARG A 51 -3.18 -4.54 0.64
N CYS A 52 -2.68 -3.83 -0.36
CA CYS A 52 -3.16 -2.53 -0.79
C CYS A 52 -3.61 -2.63 -2.25
N ARG A 53 -4.73 -2.01 -2.64
CA ARG A 53 -5.03 -1.90 -4.07
C ARG A 53 -4.03 -0.91 -4.68
N ARG A 54 -3.54 -1.20 -5.88
CA ARG A 54 -2.64 -0.28 -6.58
C ARG A 54 -3.24 1.13 -6.72
N SER A 55 -4.55 1.25 -6.97
CA SER A 55 -5.24 2.55 -7.02
C SER A 55 -5.20 3.30 -5.68
N ASP A 56 -5.49 2.62 -4.56
CA ASP A 56 -5.44 3.23 -3.23
C ASP A 56 -4.04 3.73 -2.86
N PHE A 57 -3.00 3.00 -3.32
CA PHE A 57 -1.61 3.42 -3.16
C PHE A 57 -1.29 4.69 -3.97
N LEU A 58 -1.74 4.75 -5.23
CA LEU A 58 -1.55 5.92 -6.09
C LEU A 58 -2.32 7.14 -5.59
N ASP A 59 -3.58 6.97 -5.15
CA ASP A 59 -4.39 8.04 -4.58
C ASP A 59 -3.72 8.66 -3.34
N TRP A 60 -3.08 7.82 -2.52
CA TRP A 60 -2.31 8.29 -1.36
C TRP A 60 -1.06 9.09 -1.76
N LEU A 61 -0.35 8.66 -2.82
CA LEU A 61 0.79 9.44 -3.34
C LEU A 61 0.34 10.79 -3.90
N ASP A 62 -0.78 10.81 -4.62
CA ASP A 62 -1.37 12.04 -5.17
C ASP A 62 -1.75 13.04 -4.06
N ASP A 63 -2.40 12.57 -2.99
CA ASP A 63 -2.69 13.39 -1.79
C ASP A 63 -1.41 13.94 -1.14
N LEU A 64 -0.32 13.16 -1.09
CA LEU A 64 0.96 13.65 -0.58
C LEU A 64 1.57 14.74 -1.48
N TYR A 65 1.52 14.56 -2.81
CA TYR A 65 2.00 15.57 -3.75
C TYR A 65 1.15 16.85 -3.68
N GLY A 66 -0.17 16.72 -3.61
CA GLY A 66 -1.11 17.84 -3.51
C GLY A 66 -0.96 18.64 -2.22
N ARG A 67 -0.50 18.03 -1.12
CA ARG A 67 -0.15 18.74 0.13
C ARG A 67 1.19 19.46 0.08
N ALA A 68 2.07 19.07 -0.84
CA ALA A 68 3.38 19.67 -1.02
C ALA A 68 3.39 20.85 -2.00
N ALA A 69 2.31 21.04 -2.76
CA ALA A 69 2.07 22.15 -3.69
C ALA A 69 1.35 23.32 -3.00
#